data_AF-A0A520ANI9-F1
#
_entry.id   AF-A0A520ANI9-F1
#
_cell.length_a   1.000
_cell.length_b   1.000
_cell.length_c   1.000
_cell.angle_alpha   90.00
_cell.angle_beta   90.00
_cell.angle_gamma   90.00
#
_symmetry.space_group_name_H-M   'P 1'
#
loop_
_entity.id
_entity.type
_entity.pdbx_description
1 polymer ?
#
loop_
_entity_poly.entity_id
_entity_poly.type
_entity_poly.pdbx_seq_one_letter_code
_entity_poly.pdbx_strand_id
1 'polypeptide(L)'
;MSKNLKPSYEELEAELAQAKERLRLAELLTQPLGAASDARADRLEERPQQAYQRSDQQQSSQLAERGGAHQSAAGVAQGEALRRAILDSSTEYAIISLDRDGMITSWNEGAVQTMGWTEDEMLGKPAHVFFTPEQINAGIPEQEMREAIETGRGEDERYHLRKDGSRFWANGLMMPLEADNLNIGFVKILRDRSIQHRAQEELKKVAGELAFDRATLRAVFENAPVGLSLAAAPTGESILVNEQMRRLTGRDFSAGSMERYLGAGAIHEDGTPYTLDDYPQVQAIRHGIGTHAAPFLIERPDGTRIKTEVSSVPLRDANGSMTGAVSVVVDVHEREQALEQQEILTGELAHRMKNTMAMVQAIVHQSLRSANTLEEARESVTERFEALARAQDLLTASNWQVSNLDAVVQAALAPVNDSERIAISGEPSEVGARAALSFTLVLHELATNAVKYGALSVPDGRVMIDWRRQDCAGAERL
;
A
#
# COMPACT_ATOMS: atom_id res chain seq x y z
N MET A 1 25.70 20.57 -16.15
CA MET A 1 25.10 21.88 -16.51
C MET A 1 24.22 21.71 -17.73
N SER A 2 22.92 21.97 -17.62
CA SER A 2 22.12 22.49 -18.73
C SER A 2 20.90 23.19 -18.13
N LYS A 3 20.90 24.53 -18.15
CA LYS A 3 19.80 25.35 -17.63
C LYS A 3 18.75 25.50 -18.73
N ASN A 4 17.91 24.50 -18.92
CA ASN A 4 16.67 24.67 -19.70
C ASN A 4 15.65 25.39 -18.82
N LEU A 5 15.72 26.72 -18.76
CA LEU A 5 14.60 27.51 -18.27
C LEU A 5 13.39 27.27 -19.19
N LYS A 6 12.20 27.16 -18.59
CA LYS A 6 10.96 27.43 -19.34
C LYS A 6 10.98 28.93 -19.66
N PRO A 7 10.52 29.37 -20.85
CA PRO A 7 10.28 30.79 -21.06
C PRO A 7 9.31 31.30 -19.99
N SER A 8 9.59 32.48 -19.44
CA SER A 8 8.59 33.22 -18.68
C SER A 8 7.36 33.48 -19.57
N TYR A 9 6.20 33.69 -18.95
CA TYR A 9 5.05 34.31 -19.64
C TYR A 9 5.47 35.64 -20.31
N GLU A 10 6.40 36.37 -19.67
CA GLU A 10 7.01 37.61 -20.18
C GLU A 10 7.86 37.38 -21.46
N GLU A 11 8.43 36.20 -21.67
CA GLU A 11 9.20 35.87 -22.89
C GLU A 11 8.25 35.61 -24.06
N LEU A 12 7.13 34.93 -23.81
CA LEU A 12 6.05 34.83 -24.80
C LEU A 12 5.50 36.22 -25.11
N GLU A 13 5.18 37.06 -24.12
CA GLU A 13 4.77 38.45 -24.36
C GLU A 13 5.81 39.26 -25.14
N ALA A 14 7.11 39.05 -24.93
CA ALA A 14 8.16 39.75 -25.67
C ALA A 14 8.22 39.32 -27.14
N GLU A 15 8.11 38.03 -27.44
CA GLU A 15 8.04 37.52 -28.81
C GLU A 15 6.72 37.90 -29.50
N LEU A 16 5.64 37.96 -28.74
CA LEU A 16 4.30 38.39 -29.14
C LEU A 16 4.25 39.89 -29.48
N ALA A 17 4.90 40.73 -28.68
CA ALA A 17 5.09 42.15 -28.94
C ALA A 17 5.96 42.38 -30.17
N GLN A 18 7.03 41.58 -30.34
CA GLN A 18 7.79 41.57 -31.58
C GLN A 18 6.92 41.16 -32.77
N ALA A 19 6.15 40.06 -32.69
CA ALA A 19 5.29 39.59 -33.76
C ALA A 19 4.22 40.63 -34.16
N LYS A 20 3.60 41.30 -33.17
CA LYS A 20 2.67 42.42 -33.39
C LYS A 20 3.35 43.60 -34.09
N GLU A 21 4.51 44.04 -33.62
CA GLU A 21 5.22 45.17 -34.25
C GLU A 21 5.73 44.80 -35.66
N ARG A 22 6.19 43.57 -35.86
CA ARG A 22 6.56 42.99 -37.15
C ARG A 22 5.38 42.96 -38.14
N LEU A 23 4.19 42.60 -37.68
CA LEU A 23 2.96 42.61 -38.48
C LEU A 23 2.53 44.04 -38.82
N ARG A 24 2.53 44.94 -37.83
CA ARG A 24 2.21 46.36 -37.97
C ARG A 24 3.15 47.08 -38.94
N LEU A 25 4.45 46.78 -38.89
CA LEU A 25 5.44 47.31 -39.83
C LEU A 25 5.22 46.80 -41.26
N ALA A 26 4.68 45.58 -41.44
CA ALA A 26 4.27 45.09 -42.75
C ALA A 26 2.98 45.77 -43.26
N GLU A 27 2.00 46.02 -42.39
CA GLU A 27 0.75 46.72 -42.73
C GLU A 27 1.00 48.19 -43.13
N LEU A 28 1.93 48.87 -42.45
CA LEU A 28 2.42 50.21 -42.80
C LEU A 28 3.09 50.29 -44.18
N LEU A 29 3.61 49.18 -44.71
CA LEU A 29 4.22 49.11 -46.06
C LEU A 29 3.19 48.83 -47.18
N THR A 30 1.92 48.59 -46.85
CA THR A 30 0.87 48.23 -47.81
C THR A 30 -0.18 49.33 -48.09
N GLN A 31 -0.03 50.55 -47.55
CA GLN A 31 -0.95 51.65 -47.86
C GLN A 31 -0.65 52.31 -49.23
N PRO A 32 -1.67 52.62 -50.05
CA PRO A 32 -1.48 53.34 -51.32
C PRO A 32 -1.16 54.82 -51.09
N LEU A 33 -0.10 55.32 -51.71
CA LEU A 33 0.30 56.73 -51.72
C LEU A 33 -0.79 57.62 -52.36
N GLY A 34 -1.49 58.42 -51.54
CA GLY A 34 -2.52 59.35 -52.03
C GLY A 34 -2.80 60.53 -51.09
N ALA A 35 -2.76 61.74 -51.67
CA ALA A 35 -3.18 63.04 -51.12
C ALA A 35 -2.42 63.61 -49.90
N ALA A 36 -1.64 64.67 -50.16
CA ALA A 36 -1.08 65.56 -49.14
C ALA A 36 -1.86 66.88 -49.06
N SER A 37 -2.25 67.28 -47.85
CA SER A 37 -2.41 68.66 -47.30
C SER A 37 -3.37 68.55 -46.11
N ASP A 38 -3.03 68.99 -44.89
CA ASP A 38 -3.01 70.43 -44.60
C ASP A 38 -2.41 70.79 -43.22
N ALA A 39 -2.10 72.08 -43.08
CA ALA A 39 -2.06 72.87 -41.83
C ALA A 39 -1.03 72.58 -40.70
N ARG A 40 -0.16 73.59 -40.52
CA ARG A 40 0.33 74.16 -39.23
C ARG A 40 1.38 73.40 -38.41
N ALA A 41 2.65 73.68 -38.73
CA ALA A 41 3.67 73.96 -37.71
C ALA A 41 4.22 75.37 -37.96
N ASP A 42 3.75 76.33 -37.17
CA ASP A 42 4.18 77.73 -37.20
C ASP A 42 5.21 77.97 -36.07
N ARG A 43 6.16 78.87 -36.33
CA ARG A 43 7.17 79.47 -35.41
C ARG A 43 8.46 78.70 -35.01
N LEU A 44 9.57 79.37 -35.41
CA LEU A 44 10.82 79.67 -34.66
C LEU A 44 11.75 78.46 -34.36
N GLU A 45 13.08 78.54 -34.54
CA GLU A 45 13.99 79.69 -34.42
C GLU A 45 14.92 79.91 -35.65
N GLU A 46 15.86 80.86 -35.54
CA GLU A 46 16.50 81.54 -36.67
C GLU A 46 17.94 81.05 -36.99
N ARG A 47 18.22 80.80 -38.28
CA ARG A 47 19.38 81.25 -39.13
C ARG A 47 20.86 81.11 -38.63
N PRO A 48 21.87 81.13 -39.54
CA PRO A 48 21.90 80.94 -41.01
C PRO A 48 22.99 79.86 -41.39
N GLN A 49 23.63 79.72 -42.57
CA GLN A 49 23.58 80.34 -43.91
C GLN A 49 24.19 79.39 -44.99
N GLN A 50 23.87 79.61 -46.27
CA GLN A 50 24.70 79.36 -47.47
C GLN A 50 25.50 78.04 -47.63
N ALA A 51 24.96 77.09 -48.40
CA ALA A 51 25.58 76.62 -49.66
C ALA A 51 24.59 75.76 -50.49
N TYR A 52 24.79 75.69 -51.81
CA TYR A 52 24.11 74.76 -52.75
C TYR A 52 22.57 74.80 -52.88
N GLN A 53 22.05 75.97 -53.29
CA GLN A 53 21.01 75.97 -54.33
C GLN A 53 21.68 76.19 -55.70
N ARG A 54 21.78 75.14 -56.53
CA ARG A 54 21.90 75.16 -58.02
C ARG A 54 22.18 73.74 -58.56
N SER A 55 21.11 72.96 -58.76
CA SER A 55 21.12 71.81 -59.70
C SER A 55 19.71 71.34 -60.11
N ASP A 56 18.70 71.53 -59.24
CA ASP A 56 17.36 70.92 -59.39
C ASP A 56 16.40 71.60 -60.40
N GLN A 57 16.85 72.02 -61.59
CA GLN A 57 15.94 72.67 -62.55
C GLN A 57 16.14 72.41 -64.05
N GLN A 58 16.94 71.40 -64.47
CA GLN A 58 17.06 71.06 -65.90
C GLN A 58 17.05 69.56 -66.28
N GLN A 59 16.66 68.63 -65.40
CA GLN A 59 16.52 67.20 -65.77
C GLN A 59 15.15 66.55 -65.44
N SER A 60 14.16 67.30 -64.97
CA SER A 60 12.80 66.80 -64.67
C SER A 60 11.86 66.75 -65.89
N SER A 61 12.38 66.44 -67.08
CA SER A 61 11.60 66.50 -68.33
C SER A 61 12.03 65.49 -69.41
N GLN A 62 12.30 64.23 -69.04
CA GLN A 62 12.36 63.14 -70.04
C GLN A 62 12.10 61.69 -69.58
N LEU A 63 11.70 61.45 -68.33
CA LEU A 63 11.50 60.08 -67.78
C LEU A 63 10.13 59.85 -67.11
N ALA A 64 9.09 60.55 -67.56
CA ALA A 64 7.74 60.41 -67.05
C ALA A 64 6.79 59.79 -68.10
N GLU A 65 7.04 58.55 -68.55
CA GLU A 65 6.06 57.69 -69.25
C GLU A 65 6.60 56.25 -69.49
N ARG A 66 6.78 55.44 -68.42
CA ARG A 66 6.76 53.94 -68.46
C ARG A 66 6.94 53.17 -67.13
N GLY A 67 7.05 53.82 -65.97
CA GLY A 67 7.36 53.13 -64.69
C GLY A 67 6.19 52.73 -63.77
N GLY A 68 5.01 53.35 -63.93
CA GLY A 68 4.01 53.42 -62.85
C GLY A 68 3.35 52.10 -62.40
N ALA A 69 3.21 51.11 -63.29
CA ALA A 69 2.49 49.87 -62.95
C ALA A 69 3.36 48.81 -62.26
N HIS A 70 4.68 48.79 -62.51
CA HIS A 70 5.57 47.78 -61.93
C HIS A 70 6.06 48.13 -60.52
N GLN A 71 6.18 49.41 -60.16
CA GLN A 71 6.68 49.81 -58.83
C GLN A 71 5.67 49.58 -57.71
N SER A 72 4.37 49.80 -57.94
CA SER A 72 3.33 49.51 -56.93
C SER A 72 3.17 48.01 -56.66
N ALA A 73 3.21 47.17 -57.72
CA ALA A 73 3.17 45.72 -57.57
C ALA A 73 4.43 45.18 -56.87
N ALA A 74 5.62 45.72 -57.19
CA ALA A 74 6.86 45.34 -56.52
C ALA A 74 6.90 45.75 -55.05
N GLY A 75 6.39 46.93 -54.69
CA GLY A 75 6.33 47.40 -53.30
C GLY A 75 5.42 46.54 -52.42
N VAL A 76 4.21 46.22 -52.90
CA VAL A 76 3.28 45.30 -52.21
C VAL A 76 3.89 43.91 -52.07
N ALA A 77 4.45 43.35 -53.16
CA ALA A 77 5.10 42.04 -53.13
C ALA A 77 6.31 42.00 -52.17
N GLN A 78 7.06 43.10 -52.04
CA GLN A 78 8.22 43.20 -51.15
C GLN A 78 7.80 43.34 -49.68
N GLY A 79 6.73 44.08 -49.37
CA GLY A 79 6.14 44.14 -48.04
C GLY A 79 5.55 42.79 -47.59
N GLU A 80 4.82 42.10 -48.48
CA GLU A 80 4.33 40.75 -48.22
C GLU A 80 5.44 39.71 -48.03
N ALA A 81 6.50 39.77 -48.84
CA ALA A 81 7.66 38.88 -48.72
C ALA A 81 8.40 39.11 -47.40
N LEU A 82 8.52 40.36 -46.95
CA LEU A 82 9.10 40.69 -45.65
C LEU A 82 8.23 40.18 -44.50
N ARG A 83 6.89 40.35 -44.57
CA ARG A 83 5.94 39.82 -43.58
C ARG A 83 6.08 38.30 -43.41
N ARG A 84 6.11 37.56 -44.52
CA ARG A 84 6.30 36.10 -44.54
C ARG A 84 7.65 35.70 -43.95
N ALA A 85 8.74 36.24 -44.49
CA ALA A 85 10.10 35.94 -44.01
C ALA A 85 10.29 36.18 -42.50
N ILE A 86 9.56 37.14 -41.92
CA ILE A 86 9.59 37.43 -40.49
C ILE A 86 8.78 36.42 -39.66
N LEU A 87 7.62 35.94 -40.14
CA LEU A 87 6.82 34.89 -39.48
C LEU A 87 7.46 33.50 -39.60
N ASP A 88 8.14 33.24 -40.71
CA ASP A 88 8.84 31.98 -40.99
C ASP A 88 10.22 31.89 -40.31
N SER A 89 10.73 33.01 -39.77
CA SER A 89 12.02 33.08 -39.06
C SER A 89 12.09 32.27 -37.77
N SER A 90 10.94 31.83 -37.22
CA SER A 90 10.84 31.08 -35.98
C SER A 90 10.12 29.74 -36.21
N THR A 91 10.90 28.71 -36.52
CA THR A 91 10.37 27.35 -36.78
C THR A 91 9.99 26.59 -35.51
N GLU A 92 10.36 27.08 -34.32
CA GLU A 92 10.01 26.47 -33.03
C GLU A 92 8.54 26.76 -32.61
N TYR A 93 7.92 27.79 -33.20
CA TYR A 93 6.55 28.21 -32.89
C TYR A 93 5.66 28.18 -34.12
N ALA A 94 4.51 27.53 -33.98
CA ALA A 94 3.44 27.60 -34.96
C ALA A 94 2.67 28.92 -34.76
N ILE A 95 2.70 29.79 -35.75
CA ILE A 95 2.01 31.09 -35.76
C ILE A 95 0.94 31.05 -36.85
N ILE A 96 -0.30 31.24 -36.43
CA ILE A 96 -1.50 31.10 -37.27
C ILE A 96 -2.31 32.38 -37.14
N SER A 97 -2.64 33.01 -38.26
CA SER A 97 -3.58 34.13 -38.31
C SER A 97 -4.97 33.62 -38.68
N LEU A 98 -6.00 34.17 -38.03
CA LEU A 98 -7.42 33.91 -38.29
C LEU A 98 -8.14 35.22 -38.64
N ASP A 99 -9.25 35.15 -39.36
CA ASP A 99 -10.22 36.24 -39.46
C ASP A 99 -11.20 36.27 -38.27
N ARG A 100 -12.21 37.15 -38.31
CA ARG A 100 -13.23 37.28 -37.26
C ARG A 100 -14.11 36.05 -37.08
N ASP A 101 -14.27 35.24 -38.12
CA ASP A 101 -15.11 34.04 -38.14
C ASP A 101 -14.30 32.76 -37.81
N GLY A 102 -13.00 32.91 -37.50
CA GLY A 102 -12.10 31.83 -37.13
C GLY A 102 -11.51 31.07 -38.33
N MET A 103 -11.57 31.63 -39.54
CA MET A 103 -10.98 31.04 -40.73
C MET A 103 -9.50 31.44 -40.86
N ILE A 104 -8.64 30.49 -41.26
CA ILE A 104 -7.19 30.69 -41.32
C ILE A 104 -6.82 31.59 -42.50
N THR A 105 -6.10 32.67 -42.19
CA THR A 105 -5.64 33.69 -43.15
C THR A 105 -4.12 33.69 -43.37
N SER A 106 -3.34 33.04 -42.49
CA SER A 106 -1.91 32.79 -42.69
C SER A 106 -1.42 31.65 -41.79
N TRP A 107 -0.39 30.94 -42.23
CA TRP A 107 0.13 29.73 -41.59
C TRP A 107 1.64 29.61 -41.80
N ASN A 108 2.44 29.90 -40.77
CA ASN A 108 3.91 29.95 -40.92
C ASN A 108 4.58 28.57 -41.04
N GLU A 109 5.85 28.56 -41.43
CA GLU A 109 6.68 27.34 -41.51
C GLU A 109 6.71 26.53 -40.19
N GLY A 110 6.67 27.18 -39.02
CA GLY A 110 6.57 26.48 -37.72
C GLY A 110 5.26 25.72 -37.53
N ALA A 111 4.15 26.21 -38.10
CA ALA A 111 2.86 25.52 -38.12
C ALA A 111 2.87 24.34 -39.11
N VAL A 112 3.57 24.46 -40.24
CA VAL A 112 3.83 23.34 -41.15
C VAL A 112 4.62 22.24 -40.45
N GLN A 113 5.74 22.57 -39.81
CA GLN A 113 6.61 21.60 -39.13
C GLN A 113 5.92 20.96 -37.91
N THR A 114 5.15 21.73 -37.15
CA THR A 114 4.45 21.21 -35.97
C THR A 114 3.22 20.39 -36.34
N MET A 115 2.39 20.84 -37.28
CA MET A 115 1.03 20.33 -37.44
C MET A 115 0.84 19.55 -38.76
N GLY A 116 1.80 19.63 -39.69
CA GLY A 116 1.90 18.77 -40.87
C GLY A 116 1.04 19.17 -42.07
N TRP A 117 0.22 20.21 -41.95
CA TRP A 117 -0.48 20.83 -43.08
C TRP A 117 0.37 21.96 -43.69
N THR A 118 0.29 22.15 -45.01
CA THR A 118 0.87 23.32 -45.68
C THR A 118 -0.04 24.54 -45.58
N GLU A 119 0.48 25.75 -45.80
CA GLU A 119 -0.35 26.98 -45.81
C GLU A 119 -1.49 26.87 -46.86
N ASP A 120 -1.18 26.46 -48.09
CA ASP A 120 -2.16 26.22 -49.16
C ASP A 120 -3.28 25.23 -48.78
N GLU A 121 -2.99 24.26 -47.90
CA GLU A 121 -3.99 23.31 -47.41
C GLU A 121 -4.88 23.90 -46.31
N MET A 122 -4.48 24.97 -45.63
CA MET A 122 -5.17 25.52 -44.47
C MET A 122 -5.84 26.87 -44.71
N LEU A 123 -5.38 27.66 -45.68
CA LEU A 123 -5.99 28.94 -46.03
C LEU A 123 -7.51 28.78 -46.31
N GLY A 124 -8.31 29.62 -45.65
CA GLY A 124 -9.77 29.60 -45.74
C GLY A 124 -10.46 28.43 -45.03
N LYS A 125 -9.74 27.59 -44.28
CA LYS A 125 -10.35 26.56 -43.41
C LYS A 125 -10.57 27.07 -41.98
N PRO A 126 -11.57 26.55 -41.26
CA PRO A 126 -11.79 26.90 -39.86
C PRO A 126 -10.68 26.36 -38.95
N ALA A 127 -10.32 27.12 -37.92
CA ALA A 127 -9.33 26.75 -36.92
C ALA A 127 -9.66 25.40 -36.22
N HIS A 128 -10.93 25.01 -36.13
CA HIS A 128 -11.40 23.74 -35.55
C HIS A 128 -10.66 22.49 -36.05
N VAL A 129 -10.11 22.52 -37.27
CA VAL A 129 -9.36 21.39 -37.87
C VAL A 129 -8.22 20.87 -36.99
N PHE A 130 -7.61 21.73 -36.15
CA PHE A 130 -6.51 21.35 -35.25
C PHE A 130 -6.91 21.21 -33.77
N PHE A 131 -8.18 21.35 -33.43
CA PHE A 131 -8.72 21.04 -32.11
C PHE A 131 -9.22 19.58 -32.06
N THR A 132 -9.26 18.98 -30.87
CA THR A 132 -9.83 17.63 -30.73
C THR A 132 -11.37 17.69 -30.79
N PRO A 133 -12.07 16.61 -31.22
CA PRO A 133 -13.54 16.60 -31.30
C PRO A 133 -14.23 16.94 -29.97
N GLU A 134 -13.62 16.56 -28.84
CA GLU A 134 -14.11 16.87 -27.51
C GLU A 134 -14.04 18.38 -27.20
N GLN A 135 -13.00 19.08 -27.68
CA GLN A 135 -12.83 20.53 -27.54
C GLN A 135 -13.80 21.31 -28.44
N ILE A 136 -14.02 20.83 -29.66
CA ILE A 136 -15.00 21.40 -30.59
C ILE A 136 -16.41 21.30 -29.99
N ASN A 137 -16.79 20.12 -29.47
CA ASN A 137 -18.09 19.92 -28.82
C ASN A 137 -18.27 20.75 -27.54
N ALA A 138 -17.18 21.12 -26.87
CA ALA A 138 -17.18 22.00 -25.70
C ALA A 138 -17.14 23.51 -26.06
N GLY A 139 -17.03 23.87 -27.34
CA GLY A 139 -16.95 25.29 -27.78
C GLY A 139 -15.65 25.99 -27.39
N ILE A 140 -14.56 25.22 -27.20
CA ILE A 140 -13.25 25.77 -26.81
C ILE A 140 -12.72 26.81 -27.81
N PRO A 141 -12.75 26.60 -29.15
CA PRO A 141 -12.23 27.60 -30.10
C PRO A 141 -12.93 28.96 -29.97
N GLU A 142 -14.26 28.95 -29.82
CA GLU A 142 -15.08 30.16 -29.62
C GLU A 142 -14.87 30.79 -28.24
N GLN A 143 -14.57 29.98 -27.22
CA GLN A 143 -14.20 30.47 -25.90
C GLN A 143 -12.86 31.21 -25.94
N GLU A 144 -11.83 30.67 -26.60
CA GLU A 144 -10.53 31.33 -26.71
C GLU A 144 -10.61 32.67 -27.45
N MET A 145 -11.35 32.70 -28.56
CA MET A 145 -11.57 33.94 -29.33
C MET A 145 -12.30 34.99 -28.49
N ARG A 146 -13.26 34.58 -27.66
CA ARG A 146 -13.96 35.49 -26.73
C ARG A 146 -13.05 36.00 -25.62
N GLU A 147 -12.31 35.12 -24.95
CA GLU A 147 -11.36 35.48 -23.89
C GLU A 147 -10.25 36.42 -24.39
N ALA A 148 -9.78 36.18 -25.62
CA ALA A 148 -8.83 37.06 -26.30
C ALA A 148 -9.40 38.47 -26.55
N ILE A 149 -10.68 38.60 -26.92
CA ILE A 149 -11.35 39.92 -27.03
C ILE A 149 -11.54 40.58 -25.66
N GLU A 150 -12.05 39.82 -24.68
CA GLU A 150 -12.46 40.37 -23.38
C GLU A 150 -11.27 40.78 -22.49
N THR A 151 -10.14 40.09 -22.61
CA THR A 151 -8.97 40.27 -21.72
C THR A 151 -7.68 40.63 -22.45
N GLY A 152 -7.69 40.65 -23.78
CA GLY A 152 -6.52 40.86 -24.64
C GLY A 152 -5.68 39.61 -24.92
N ARG A 153 -5.96 38.47 -24.24
CA ARG A 153 -5.27 37.18 -24.41
C ARG A 153 -6.16 35.98 -24.08
N GLY A 154 -5.97 34.86 -24.76
CA GLY A 154 -6.51 33.55 -24.38
C GLY A 154 -5.37 32.55 -24.23
N GLU A 155 -5.08 32.11 -23.01
CA GLU A 155 -3.98 31.17 -22.71
C GLU A 155 -4.46 29.72 -22.67
N ASP A 156 -3.63 28.78 -23.14
CA ASP A 156 -3.94 27.36 -23.01
C ASP A 156 -2.74 26.42 -22.89
N GLU A 157 -2.94 25.32 -22.15
CA GLU A 157 -2.11 24.13 -22.24
C GLU A 157 -3.01 22.91 -22.44
N ARG A 158 -3.03 22.34 -23.65
CA ARG A 158 -3.88 21.17 -23.98
C ARG A 158 -3.39 20.38 -25.20
N TYR A 159 -4.02 19.23 -25.44
CA TYR A 159 -3.80 18.44 -26.64
C TYR A 159 -4.42 19.07 -27.89
N HIS A 160 -3.66 19.16 -28.97
CA HIS A 160 -4.11 19.54 -30.32
C HIS A 160 -3.85 18.41 -31.31
N LEU A 161 -4.43 18.49 -32.52
CA LEU A 161 -4.26 17.50 -33.58
C LEU A 161 -3.27 17.95 -34.65
N ARG A 162 -2.49 17.01 -35.17
CA ARG A 162 -1.74 17.13 -36.43
C ARG A 162 -2.53 16.51 -37.58
N LYS A 163 -2.09 16.74 -38.83
CA LYS A 163 -2.66 16.20 -40.08
C LYS A 163 -2.82 14.68 -40.12
N ASP A 164 -1.93 13.94 -39.46
CA ASP A 164 -1.97 12.47 -39.37
C ASP A 164 -2.95 11.95 -38.30
N GLY A 165 -3.63 12.85 -37.59
CA GLY A 165 -4.51 12.52 -36.47
C GLY A 165 -3.78 12.30 -35.13
N SER A 166 -2.45 12.41 -35.09
CA SER A 166 -1.69 12.33 -33.84
C SER A 166 -1.98 13.53 -32.95
N ARG A 167 -2.00 13.29 -31.62
CA ARG A 167 -2.17 14.33 -30.60
C ARG A 167 -0.81 14.88 -30.18
N PHE A 168 -0.72 16.19 -30.01
CA PHE A 168 0.45 16.87 -29.44
C PHE A 168 0.02 17.81 -28.31
N TRP A 169 0.80 17.88 -27.23
CA TRP A 169 0.54 18.81 -26.13
C TRP A 169 1.08 20.18 -26.51
N ALA A 170 0.20 21.15 -26.76
CA ALA A 170 0.59 22.53 -27.01
C ALA A 170 0.56 23.34 -25.71
N ASN A 171 1.50 24.27 -25.59
CA ASN A 171 1.32 25.50 -24.81
C ASN A 171 1.01 26.59 -25.84
N GLY A 172 -0.06 27.35 -25.64
CA GLY A 172 -0.63 28.22 -26.64
C GLY A 172 -1.14 29.55 -26.08
N LEU A 173 -1.22 30.53 -26.98
CA LEU A 173 -1.66 31.88 -26.70
C LEU A 173 -2.43 32.44 -27.91
N MET A 174 -3.66 32.87 -27.69
CA MET A 174 -4.47 33.60 -28.67
C MET A 174 -4.51 35.09 -28.32
N MET A 175 -4.55 35.94 -29.34
CA MET A 175 -4.75 37.38 -29.23
C MET A 175 -5.72 37.91 -30.29
N PRO A 176 -6.39 39.04 -30.04
CA PRO A 176 -7.02 39.82 -31.09
C PRO A 176 -5.96 40.53 -31.93
N LEU A 177 -6.23 40.63 -33.24
CA LEU A 177 -5.62 41.58 -34.15
C LEU A 177 -6.55 42.78 -34.30
N GLU A 178 -6.04 44.00 -34.20
CA GLU A 178 -6.86 45.22 -34.24
C GLU A 178 -6.32 46.22 -35.25
N ALA A 179 -7.21 46.77 -36.09
CA ALA A 179 -6.93 47.89 -36.97
C ALA A 179 -8.04 48.94 -36.82
N ASP A 180 -7.66 50.22 -36.81
CA ASP A 180 -8.57 51.36 -36.59
C ASP A 180 -9.52 51.21 -35.37
N ASN A 181 -9.02 50.57 -34.31
CA ASN A 181 -9.76 50.29 -33.07
C ASN A 181 -10.97 49.33 -33.26
N LEU A 182 -10.93 48.49 -34.30
CA LEU A 182 -11.78 47.31 -34.47
C LEU A 182 -10.91 46.04 -34.52
N ASN A 183 -11.34 44.98 -33.82
CA ASN A 183 -10.81 43.64 -34.04
C ASN A 183 -10.99 43.24 -35.52
N ILE A 184 -9.94 42.83 -36.23
CA ILE A 184 -9.96 42.34 -37.62
C ILE A 184 -9.71 40.83 -37.75
N GLY A 185 -9.36 40.14 -36.66
CA GLY A 185 -9.07 38.73 -36.64
C GLY A 185 -8.28 38.32 -35.39
N PHE A 186 -7.60 37.18 -35.44
CA PHE A 186 -6.83 36.67 -34.32
C PHE A 186 -5.43 36.21 -34.75
N VAL A 187 -4.50 36.17 -33.81
CA VAL A 187 -3.26 35.39 -33.93
C VAL A 187 -3.25 34.34 -32.83
N LYS A 188 -3.04 33.08 -33.23
CA LYS A 188 -2.72 31.98 -32.33
C LYS A 188 -1.23 31.65 -32.48
N ILE A 189 -0.52 31.60 -31.35
CA ILE A 189 0.82 31.05 -31.26
C ILE A 189 0.72 29.74 -30.48
N LEU A 190 1.34 28.67 -30.98
CA LEU A 190 1.43 27.36 -30.34
C LEU A 190 2.88 26.89 -30.30
N ARG A 191 3.29 26.27 -29.18
CA ARG A 191 4.56 25.55 -29.05
C ARG A 191 4.30 24.10 -28.67
N ASP A 192 4.89 23.16 -29.40
CA ASP A 192 4.84 21.75 -29.05
C ASP A 192 5.67 21.48 -27.79
N ARG A 193 5.02 20.91 -26.77
CA ARG A 193 5.59 20.54 -25.48
C ARG A 193 5.37 19.06 -25.16
N SER A 194 5.04 18.24 -26.17
CA SER A 194 4.73 16.81 -26.04
C SER A 194 5.86 15.96 -25.47
N ILE A 195 7.12 16.36 -25.65
CA ILE A 195 8.27 15.65 -25.07
C ILE A 195 8.37 15.95 -23.58
N GLN A 196 8.23 17.23 -23.21
CA GLN A 196 8.31 17.71 -21.84
C GLN A 196 7.11 17.23 -21.01
N HIS A 197 5.90 17.26 -21.58
CA HIS A 197 4.67 16.79 -20.93
C HIS A 197 4.77 15.29 -20.61
N ARG A 198 5.08 14.43 -21.59
CA ARG A 198 5.27 12.99 -21.35
C ARG A 198 6.36 12.69 -20.33
N ALA A 199 7.50 13.40 -20.38
CA ALA A 199 8.56 13.23 -19.38
C ALA A 199 8.08 13.62 -17.96
N GLN A 200 7.25 14.66 -17.84
CA GLN A 200 6.67 15.08 -16.57
C GLN A 200 5.60 14.10 -16.05
N GLU A 201 4.78 13.54 -16.93
CA GLU A 201 3.79 12.51 -16.58
C GLU A 201 4.46 11.21 -16.11
N GLU A 202 5.46 10.71 -16.83
CA GLU A 202 6.22 9.51 -16.43
C GLU A 202 6.95 9.72 -15.10
N LEU A 203 7.59 10.87 -14.89
CA LEU A 203 8.20 11.20 -13.60
C LEU A 203 7.16 11.25 -12.46
N LYS A 204 5.98 11.81 -12.70
CA LYS A 204 4.89 11.86 -11.71
C LYS A 204 4.36 10.46 -11.39
N LYS A 205 4.26 9.59 -12.40
CA LYS A 205 3.86 8.19 -12.25
C LYS A 205 4.86 7.39 -11.42
N VAL A 206 6.14 7.40 -11.79
CA VAL A 206 7.21 6.69 -11.05
C VAL A 206 7.35 7.23 -9.61
N ALA A 207 7.22 8.54 -9.41
CA ALA A 207 7.21 9.11 -8.06
C ALA A 207 5.99 8.68 -7.23
N GLY A 208 4.82 8.50 -7.86
CA GLY A 208 3.61 7.98 -7.24
C GLY A 208 3.74 6.51 -6.84
N GLU A 209 4.25 5.66 -7.75
CA GLU A 209 4.54 4.25 -7.50
C GLU A 209 5.54 4.08 -6.35
N LEU A 210 6.67 4.80 -6.37
CA LEU A 210 7.67 4.76 -5.30
C LEU A 210 7.13 5.27 -3.96
N ALA A 211 6.25 6.28 -3.97
CA ALA A 211 5.61 6.78 -2.75
C ALA A 211 4.63 5.76 -2.17
N PHE A 212 3.87 5.06 -3.02
CA PHE A 212 2.97 3.97 -2.61
C PHE A 212 3.75 2.81 -2.00
N ASP A 213 4.76 2.29 -2.70
CA ASP A 213 5.60 1.19 -2.21
C ASP A 213 6.25 1.53 -0.86
N ARG A 214 6.79 2.74 -0.72
CA ARG A 214 7.38 3.22 0.53
C ARG A 214 6.35 3.32 1.66
N ALA A 215 5.12 3.73 1.36
CA ALA A 215 4.03 3.78 2.34
C ALA A 215 3.59 2.36 2.75
N THR A 216 3.47 1.43 1.80
CA THR A 216 3.13 0.03 2.06
C THR A 216 4.18 -0.67 2.91
N LEU A 217 5.47 -0.56 2.55
CA LEU A 217 6.56 -1.13 3.35
C LEU A 217 6.60 -0.56 4.77
N ARG A 218 6.34 0.74 4.93
CA ARG A 218 6.25 1.35 6.27
C ARG A 218 5.05 0.84 7.04
N ALA A 219 3.87 0.71 6.42
CA ALA A 219 2.69 0.17 7.08
C ALA A 219 2.90 -1.28 7.56
N VAL A 220 3.50 -2.13 6.73
CA VAL A 220 3.87 -3.52 7.10
C VAL A 220 4.86 -3.53 8.26
N PHE A 221 5.89 -2.69 8.21
CA PHE A 221 6.88 -2.59 9.28
C PHE A 221 6.27 -2.16 10.62
N GLU A 222 5.48 -1.08 10.62
CA GLU A 222 4.87 -0.52 11.85
C GLU A 222 3.86 -1.49 12.49
N ASN A 223 3.08 -2.24 11.68
CA ASN A 223 2.01 -3.13 12.15
C ASN A 223 2.43 -4.61 12.31
N ALA A 224 3.66 -4.99 11.96
CA ALA A 224 4.12 -6.37 12.12
C ALA A 224 4.00 -6.82 13.59
N PRO A 225 3.47 -8.02 13.89
CA PRO A 225 3.21 -8.51 15.26
C PRO A 225 4.49 -8.96 16.00
N VAL A 226 5.65 -8.45 15.60
CA VAL A 226 6.97 -8.73 16.17
C VAL A 226 7.72 -7.40 16.33
N GLY A 227 8.55 -7.28 17.36
CA GLY A 227 9.38 -6.08 17.53
C GLY A 227 10.44 -6.02 16.44
N LEU A 228 10.43 -4.97 15.62
CA LEU A 228 11.42 -4.72 14.57
C LEU A 228 12.22 -3.46 14.86
N SER A 229 13.55 -3.56 14.76
CA SER A 229 14.44 -2.40 14.73
C SER A 229 15.46 -2.51 13.59
N LEU A 230 15.75 -1.40 12.95
CA LEU A 230 16.75 -1.25 11.91
C LEU A 230 17.72 -0.15 12.33
N ALA A 231 19.03 -0.45 12.31
CA ALA A 231 20.07 0.50 12.71
C ALA A 231 21.21 0.55 11.68
N ALA A 232 21.79 1.73 11.49
CA ALA A 232 22.87 2.01 10.55
C ALA A 232 24.22 1.48 11.04
N ALA A 233 25.09 1.09 10.12
CA ALA A 233 26.49 0.80 10.40
C ALA A 233 27.41 1.95 9.95
N PRO A 234 28.55 2.19 10.62
CA PRO A 234 29.00 1.58 11.87
C PRO A 234 28.45 2.29 13.13
N THR A 235 27.71 3.39 12.99
CA THR A 235 27.30 4.28 14.09
C THR A 235 26.29 3.63 15.06
N GLY A 236 25.56 2.62 14.59
CA GLY A 236 24.42 2.04 15.30
C GLY A 236 23.21 2.96 15.36
N GLU A 237 23.18 4.08 14.63
CA GLU A 237 22.08 5.05 14.64
C GLU A 237 20.74 4.39 14.26
N SER A 238 19.66 4.73 14.99
CA SER A 238 18.34 4.16 14.74
C SER A 238 17.76 4.68 13.43
N ILE A 239 17.44 3.78 12.49
CA ILE A 239 16.81 4.13 11.20
C ILE A 239 15.29 3.98 11.31
N LEU A 240 14.82 2.85 11.84
CA LEU A 240 13.40 2.55 12.03
C LEU A 240 13.20 1.65 13.26
N VAL A 241 12.15 1.91 14.05
CA VAL A 241 11.71 1.05 15.16
C VAL A 241 10.18 1.01 15.16
N ASN A 242 9.60 -0.19 15.03
CA ASN A 242 8.14 -0.34 14.89
C ASN A 242 7.39 -0.18 16.21
N GLU A 243 6.07 -0.14 16.15
CA GLU A 243 5.23 -0.01 17.34
C GLU A 243 5.40 -1.19 18.31
N GLN A 244 5.46 -2.43 17.81
CA GLN A 244 5.59 -3.60 18.69
C GLN A 244 6.90 -3.62 19.47
N MET A 245 8.03 -3.18 18.89
CA MET A 245 9.30 -3.08 19.63
C MET A 245 9.16 -2.13 20.83
N ARG A 246 8.45 -1.00 20.65
CA ARG A 246 8.20 -0.03 21.73
C ARG A 246 7.24 -0.60 22.78
N ARG A 247 6.22 -1.34 22.35
CA ARG A 247 5.29 -2.06 23.26
C ARG A 247 6.00 -3.15 24.08
N LEU A 248 6.82 -3.99 23.46
CA LEU A 248 7.58 -5.04 24.15
C LEU A 248 8.53 -4.45 25.18
N THR A 249 9.32 -3.45 24.78
CA THR A 249 10.36 -2.85 25.64
C THR A 249 9.87 -1.79 26.62
N GLY A 250 8.67 -1.24 26.43
CA GLY A 250 8.17 -0.09 27.19
C GLY A 250 8.98 1.18 27.00
N ARG A 251 9.81 1.27 25.94
CA ARG A 251 10.76 2.37 25.67
C ARG A 251 10.68 2.80 24.21
N ASP A 252 11.00 4.06 23.94
CA ASP A 252 11.19 4.51 22.56
C ASP A 252 12.67 4.48 22.17
N PHE A 253 12.99 3.65 21.18
CA PHE A 253 14.33 3.54 20.58
C PHE A 253 14.44 4.28 19.23
N SER A 254 13.50 5.19 18.94
CA SER A 254 13.44 5.95 17.69
C SER A 254 14.61 6.91 17.45
N ALA A 255 15.43 7.20 18.48
CA ALA A 255 16.55 8.13 18.40
C ALA A 255 17.82 7.60 19.09
N GLY A 256 18.97 8.16 18.71
CA GLY A 256 20.27 7.90 19.33
C GLY A 256 21.12 6.83 18.64
N SER A 257 22.40 6.78 19.02
CA SER A 257 23.41 5.80 18.59
C SER A 257 23.25 4.47 19.34
N MET A 258 24.30 3.63 19.36
CA MET A 258 24.40 2.46 20.23
C MET A 258 24.20 2.78 21.73
N GLU A 259 24.41 4.03 22.17
CA GLU A 259 24.22 4.45 23.57
C GLU A 259 22.82 4.14 24.11
N ARG A 260 21.79 4.08 23.25
CA ARG A 260 20.41 3.72 23.66
C ARG A 260 20.28 2.33 24.30
N TYR A 261 21.21 1.41 24.04
CA TYR A 261 21.23 0.09 24.68
C TYR A 261 21.73 0.14 26.13
N LEU A 262 22.43 1.20 26.54
CA LEU A 262 22.86 1.40 27.92
C LEU A 262 21.62 1.66 28.79
N GLY A 263 21.34 0.75 29.73
CA GLY A 263 20.14 0.82 30.56
C GLY A 263 18.83 0.48 29.83
N ALA A 264 18.89 -0.17 28.65
CA ALA A 264 17.72 -0.66 27.94
C ALA A 264 16.97 -1.80 28.66
N GLY A 265 17.61 -2.45 29.64
CA GLY A 265 16.98 -3.46 30.51
C GLY A 265 17.03 -4.89 29.98
N ALA A 266 17.89 -5.21 29.00
CA ALA A 266 18.06 -6.59 28.57
C ALA A 266 18.89 -7.40 29.57
N ILE A 267 18.46 -8.66 29.79
CA ILE A 267 19.05 -9.60 30.74
C ILE A 267 19.22 -10.96 30.03
N HIS A 268 20.36 -11.60 30.25
CA HIS A 268 20.66 -12.96 29.79
C HIS A 268 19.82 -14.01 30.54
N GLU A 269 19.75 -15.23 30.02
CA GLU A 269 19.01 -16.33 30.63
C GLU A 269 19.53 -16.69 32.05
N ASP A 270 20.82 -16.49 32.30
CA ASP A 270 21.46 -16.69 33.61
C ASP A 270 21.16 -15.56 34.63
N GLY A 271 20.40 -14.53 34.22
CA GLY A 271 20.05 -13.38 35.05
C GLY A 271 21.07 -12.24 35.04
N THR A 272 22.17 -12.33 34.28
CA THR A 272 23.14 -11.23 34.16
C THR A 272 22.64 -10.14 33.20
N PRO A 273 22.85 -8.83 33.49
CA PRO A 273 22.49 -7.76 32.55
C PRO A 273 23.39 -7.76 31.31
N TYR A 274 22.82 -7.54 30.13
CA TYR A 274 23.59 -7.37 28.88
C TYR A 274 24.51 -6.14 28.96
N THR A 275 25.79 -6.30 28.59
CA THR A 275 26.65 -5.15 28.29
C THR A 275 26.41 -4.65 26.86
N LEU A 276 26.94 -3.47 26.51
CA LEU A 276 26.73 -2.87 25.19
C LEU A 276 27.15 -3.78 24.02
N ASP A 277 28.27 -4.49 24.18
CA ASP A 277 28.83 -5.38 23.15
C ASP A 277 28.14 -6.76 23.11
N ASP A 278 27.31 -7.09 24.10
CA ASP A 278 26.53 -8.34 24.11
C ASP A 278 25.24 -8.22 23.29
N TYR A 279 24.72 -7.00 23.07
CA TYR A 279 23.48 -6.81 22.31
C TYR A 279 23.61 -7.35 20.88
N PRO A 280 22.73 -8.27 20.44
CA PRO A 280 22.80 -8.89 19.11
C PRO A 280 22.91 -7.89 17.95
N GLN A 281 22.21 -6.75 18.03
CA GLN A 281 22.29 -5.70 17.00
C GLN A 281 23.64 -4.99 16.99
N VAL A 282 24.30 -4.87 18.14
CA VAL A 282 25.65 -4.30 18.25
C VAL A 282 26.69 -5.28 17.72
N GLN A 283 26.57 -6.58 18.05
CA GLN A 283 27.43 -7.63 17.48
C GLN A 283 27.30 -7.74 15.95
N ALA A 284 26.08 -7.67 15.42
CA ALA A 284 25.85 -7.64 13.98
C ALA A 284 26.51 -6.43 13.31
N ILE A 285 26.45 -5.23 13.92
CA ILE A 285 27.02 -4.00 13.34
C ILE A 285 28.55 -3.92 13.50
N ARG A 286 29.09 -4.25 14.67
CA ARG A 286 30.53 -4.14 14.97
C ARG A 286 31.36 -5.28 14.41
N HIS A 287 30.81 -6.50 14.42
CA HIS A 287 31.56 -7.73 14.12
C HIS A 287 30.97 -8.53 12.95
N GLY A 288 29.80 -8.15 12.42
CA GLY A 288 29.13 -8.92 11.38
C GLY A 288 28.58 -10.28 11.85
N ILE A 289 28.47 -10.47 13.17
CA ILE A 289 27.99 -11.72 13.79
C ILE A 289 26.46 -11.66 13.87
N GLY A 290 25.80 -12.59 13.19
CA GLY A 290 24.34 -12.74 13.30
C GLY A 290 23.94 -13.60 14.50
N THR A 291 22.76 -13.32 15.05
CA THR A 291 22.13 -14.09 16.13
C THR A 291 20.77 -14.60 15.64
N HIS A 292 20.40 -15.83 15.99
CA HIS A 292 19.13 -16.43 15.59
C HIS A 292 18.43 -17.06 16.81
N ALA A 293 17.19 -16.64 17.05
CA ALA A 293 16.30 -17.14 18.11
C ALA A 293 16.98 -17.33 19.48
N ALA A 294 17.82 -16.38 19.90
CA ALA A 294 18.49 -16.44 21.19
C ALA A 294 17.53 -15.97 22.31
N PRO A 295 17.56 -16.61 23.51
CA PRO A 295 16.82 -16.13 24.68
C PRO A 295 17.21 -14.69 25.04
N PHE A 296 16.20 -13.84 25.26
CA PHE A 296 16.35 -12.42 25.53
C PHE A 296 15.28 -11.96 26.52
N LEU A 297 15.65 -11.72 27.77
CA LEU A 297 14.73 -11.23 28.79
C LEU A 297 14.75 -9.71 28.81
N ILE A 298 13.59 -9.08 28.70
CA ILE A 298 13.44 -7.62 28.66
C ILE A 298 12.80 -7.13 29.95
N GLU A 299 13.51 -6.32 30.73
CA GLU A 299 12.98 -5.58 31.87
C GLU A 299 12.54 -4.18 31.43
N ARG A 300 11.22 -3.96 31.46
CA ARG A 300 10.59 -2.68 31.14
C ARG A 300 10.86 -1.62 32.24
N PRO A 301 10.68 -0.32 31.95
CA PRO A 301 10.82 0.74 32.95
C PRO A 301 9.88 0.63 34.17
N ASP A 302 8.78 -0.12 34.07
CA ASP A 302 7.84 -0.40 35.16
C ASP A 302 8.27 -1.61 36.04
N GLY A 303 9.40 -2.25 35.72
CA GLY A 303 9.91 -3.45 36.39
C GLY A 303 9.28 -4.76 35.92
N THR A 304 8.34 -4.74 34.97
CA THR A 304 7.80 -5.96 34.37
C THR A 304 8.84 -6.62 33.46
N ARG A 305 8.90 -7.96 33.49
CA ARG A 305 9.85 -8.75 32.72
C ARG A 305 9.12 -9.58 31.67
N ILE A 306 9.59 -9.52 30.42
CA ILE A 306 9.03 -10.27 29.29
C ILE A 306 10.12 -11.16 28.73
N LYS A 307 9.82 -12.46 28.64
CA LYS A 307 10.64 -13.43 27.93
C LYS A 307 10.43 -13.25 26.43
N THR A 308 11.51 -13.03 25.70
CA THR A 308 11.48 -12.91 24.24
C THR A 308 12.58 -13.76 23.61
N GLU A 309 12.42 -14.09 22.33
CA GLU A 309 13.51 -14.56 21.47
C GLU A 309 13.98 -13.39 20.59
N VAL A 310 15.30 -13.20 20.48
CA VAL A 310 15.91 -12.19 19.60
C VAL A 310 16.68 -12.84 18.45
N SER A 311 16.47 -12.30 17.26
CA SER A 311 17.32 -12.53 16.10
C SER A 311 17.89 -11.20 15.62
N SER A 312 19.15 -11.16 15.19
CA SER A 312 19.73 -9.99 14.55
C SER A 312 20.61 -10.41 13.40
N VAL A 313 20.45 -9.76 12.25
CA VAL A 313 21.23 -10.07 11.04
C VAL A 313 21.88 -8.80 10.47
N PRO A 314 23.18 -8.88 10.12
CA PRO A 314 23.88 -7.77 9.50
C PRO A 314 23.41 -7.54 8.06
N LEU A 315 23.25 -6.28 7.68
CA LEU A 315 22.84 -5.85 6.34
C LEU A 315 24.05 -5.34 5.56
N ARG A 316 24.17 -5.81 4.31
CA ARG A 316 25.28 -5.46 3.40
C ARG A 316 24.74 -4.81 2.12
N ASP A 317 25.55 -3.94 1.53
CA ASP A 317 25.32 -3.47 0.17
C ASP A 317 25.75 -4.52 -0.87
N ALA A 318 25.54 -4.23 -2.16
CA ALA A 318 25.94 -5.09 -3.26
C ALA A 318 27.47 -5.32 -3.37
N ASN A 319 28.28 -4.50 -2.69
CA ASN A 319 29.73 -4.63 -2.62
C ASN A 319 30.19 -5.43 -1.38
N GLY A 320 29.26 -5.90 -0.54
CA GLY A 320 29.54 -6.62 0.70
C GLY A 320 29.87 -5.72 1.91
N SER A 321 29.84 -4.40 1.75
CA SER A 321 30.11 -3.43 2.83
C SER A 321 28.96 -3.40 3.83
N MET A 322 29.25 -3.17 5.11
CA MET A 322 28.22 -3.13 6.16
C MET A 322 27.42 -1.82 6.09
N THR A 323 26.10 -1.94 5.91
CA THR A 323 25.18 -0.80 5.88
C THR A 323 24.36 -0.68 7.17
N GLY A 324 24.17 -1.78 7.90
CA GLY A 324 23.40 -1.77 9.14
C GLY A 324 23.19 -3.17 9.72
N ALA A 325 22.21 -3.29 10.62
CA ALA A 325 21.64 -4.56 11.04
C ALA A 325 20.15 -4.40 11.35
N VAL A 326 19.36 -5.43 11.03
CA VAL A 326 17.97 -5.56 11.44
C VAL A 326 17.86 -6.55 12.58
N SER A 327 17.09 -6.21 13.61
CA SER A 327 16.74 -7.12 14.70
C SER A 327 15.24 -7.36 14.74
N VAL A 328 14.90 -8.59 15.08
CA VAL A 328 13.55 -9.08 15.34
C VAL A 328 13.51 -9.58 16.78
N VAL A 329 12.53 -9.12 17.55
CA VAL A 329 12.25 -9.56 18.92
C VAL A 329 10.83 -10.11 18.96
N VAL A 330 10.67 -11.33 19.45
CA VAL A 330 9.40 -12.06 19.47
C VAL A 330 9.05 -12.42 20.90
N ASP A 331 7.85 -12.07 21.37
CA ASP A 331 7.34 -12.53 22.65
C ASP A 331 7.08 -14.04 22.58
N VAL A 332 7.58 -14.80 23.56
CA VAL A 332 7.42 -16.27 23.61
C VAL A 332 6.45 -16.72 24.71
N HIS A 333 5.85 -15.80 25.47
CA HIS A 333 5.04 -16.12 26.65
C HIS A 333 3.87 -17.07 26.33
N GLU A 334 3.08 -16.77 25.30
CA GLU A 334 1.96 -17.63 24.87
C GLU A 334 2.44 -19.01 24.40
N ARG A 335 3.60 -19.07 23.72
CA ARG A 335 4.19 -20.34 23.24
C ARG A 335 4.68 -21.20 24.40
N GLU A 336 5.36 -20.61 25.38
CA GLU A 336 5.80 -21.31 26.58
C GLU A 336 4.62 -21.82 27.40
N GLN A 337 3.59 -21.01 27.65
CA GLN A 337 2.39 -21.44 28.38
C GLN A 337 1.68 -22.62 27.71
N ALA A 338 1.56 -22.59 26.37
CA ALA A 338 0.98 -23.69 25.62
C ALA A 338 1.81 -24.99 25.74
N LEU A 339 3.15 -24.88 25.72
CA LEU A 339 4.06 -26.01 25.90
C LEU A 339 4.00 -26.58 27.33
N GLU A 340 4.06 -25.73 28.36
CA GLU A 340 3.92 -26.13 29.77
C GLU A 340 2.57 -26.83 30.02
N GLN A 341 1.47 -26.28 29.48
CA GLN A 341 0.15 -26.89 29.58
C GLN A 341 0.08 -28.24 28.86
N GLN A 342 0.73 -28.38 27.70
CA GLN A 342 0.84 -29.66 26.99
C GLN A 342 1.65 -30.69 27.79
N GLU A 343 2.75 -30.30 28.44
CA GLU A 343 3.54 -31.20 29.30
C GLU A 343 2.74 -31.68 30.51
N ILE A 344 2.01 -30.78 31.18
CA ILE A 344 1.13 -31.12 32.31
C ILE A 344 0.06 -32.14 31.88
N LEU A 345 -0.64 -31.89 30.78
CA LEU A 345 -1.66 -32.80 30.24
C LEU A 345 -1.06 -34.17 29.85
N THR A 346 0.14 -34.18 29.28
CA THR A 346 0.86 -35.40 28.91
C THR A 346 1.27 -36.21 30.16
N GLY A 347 1.74 -35.52 31.21
CA GLY A 347 2.08 -36.13 32.50
C GLY A 347 0.86 -36.74 33.20
N GLU A 348 -0.28 -36.02 33.21
CA GLU A 348 -1.54 -36.56 33.72
C GLU A 348 -2.00 -37.79 32.94
N LEU A 349 -1.96 -37.74 31.60
CA LEU A 349 -2.36 -38.86 30.75
C LEU A 349 -1.48 -40.09 31.00
N ALA A 350 -0.16 -39.91 31.11
CA ALA A 350 0.77 -40.97 31.45
C ALA A 350 0.46 -41.60 32.83
N HIS A 351 0.17 -40.78 33.83
CA HIS A 351 -0.23 -41.27 35.16
C HIS A 351 -1.56 -42.03 35.14
N ARG A 352 -2.57 -41.52 34.41
CA ARG A 352 -3.87 -42.20 34.21
C ARG A 352 -3.69 -43.55 33.51
N MET A 353 -2.92 -43.59 32.43
CA MET A 353 -2.62 -44.82 31.67
C MET A 353 -1.90 -45.87 32.54
N LYS A 354 -0.96 -45.45 33.40
CA LYS A 354 -0.32 -46.33 34.39
C LYS A 354 -1.33 -46.93 35.38
N ASN A 355 -2.30 -46.15 35.84
CA ASN A 355 -3.34 -46.64 36.76
C ASN A 355 -4.28 -47.66 36.09
N THR A 356 -4.71 -47.41 34.84
CA THR A 356 -5.51 -48.40 34.07
C THR A 356 -4.72 -49.69 33.83
N MET A 357 -3.43 -49.59 33.49
CA MET A 357 -2.57 -50.78 33.31
C MET A 357 -2.41 -51.59 34.60
N ALA A 358 -2.25 -50.93 35.76
CA ALA A 358 -2.22 -51.61 37.06
C ALA A 358 -3.55 -52.34 37.37
N MET A 359 -4.69 -51.75 37.00
CA MET A 359 -6.01 -52.36 37.16
C MET A 359 -6.19 -53.58 36.24
N VAL A 360 -5.76 -53.48 34.98
CA VAL A 360 -5.73 -54.59 34.01
C VAL A 360 -4.86 -55.74 34.52
N GLN A 361 -3.66 -55.44 35.03
CA GLN A 361 -2.78 -56.44 35.66
C GLN A 361 -3.45 -57.13 36.85
N ALA A 362 -4.10 -56.37 37.73
CA ALA A 362 -4.81 -56.93 38.88
C ALA A 362 -5.98 -57.85 38.46
N ILE A 363 -6.77 -57.45 37.45
CA ILE A 363 -7.86 -58.27 36.89
C ILE A 363 -7.32 -59.60 36.38
N VAL A 364 -6.29 -59.59 35.53
CA VAL A 364 -5.70 -60.82 34.97
C VAL A 364 -5.16 -61.72 36.07
N HIS A 365 -4.36 -61.16 36.99
CA HIS A 365 -3.69 -61.91 38.04
C HIS A 365 -4.65 -62.50 39.08
N GLN A 366 -5.78 -61.83 39.34
CA GLN A 366 -6.83 -62.35 40.21
C GLN A 366 -7.65 -63.43 39.51
N SER A 367 -8.05 -63.23 38.25
CA SER A 367 -8.89 -64.17 37.49
C SER A 367 -8.19 -65.52 37.30
N LEU A 368 -6.90 -65.49 36.93
CA LEU A 368 -6.06 -66.69 36.81
C LEU A 368 -5.86 -67.43 38.13
N ARG A 369 -5.93 -66.73 39.27
CA ARG A 369 -5.76 -67.32 40.60
C ARG A 369 -7.04 -67.95 41.15
N SER A 370 -8.22 -67.45 40.75
CA SER A 370 -9.52 -67.92 41.26
C SER A 370 -10.19 -69.01 40.42
N ALA A 371 -9.79 -69.18 39.16
CA ALA A 371 -10.37 -70.17 38.25
C ALA A 371 -9.80 -71.58 38.46
N ASN A 372 -10.64 -72.61 38.28
CA ASN A 372 -10.21 -74.01 38.34
C ASN A 372 -9.74 -74.53 36.97
N THR A 373 -10.13 -73.86 35.88
CA THR A 373 -9.71 -74.19 34.51
C THR A 373 -9.24 -72.94 33.77
N LEU A 374 -8.46 -73.13 32.70
CA LEU A 374 -8.02 -72.04 31.83
C LEU A 374 -9.20 -71.38 31.10
N GLU A 375 -10.26 -72.14 30.81
CA GLU A 375 -11.44 -71.61 30.12
C GLU A 375 -12.26 -70.71 31.04
N GLU A 376 -12.51 -71.12 32.29
CA GLU A 376 -13.10 -70.26 33.33
C GLU A 376 -12.30 -68.96 33.52
N ALA A 377 -10.95 -69.05 33.50
CA ALA A 377 -10.10 -67.88 33.60
C ALA A 377 -10.24 -66.95 32.38
N ARG A 378 -10.32 -67.52 31.16
CA ARG A 378 -10.50 -66.78 29.91
C ARG A 378 -11.84 -66.04 29.91
N GLU A 379 -12.92 -66.71 30.29
CA GLU A 379 -14.26 -66.11 30.41
C GLU A 379 -14.26 -64.99 31.46
N SER A 380 -13.75 -65.24 32.68
CA SER A 380 -13.73 -64.24 33.75
C SER A 380 -12.91 -63.00 33.42
N VAL A 381 -11.74 -63.14 32.75
CA VAL A 381 -10.98 -61.97 32.26
C VAL A 381 -11.77 -61.20 31.20
N THR A 382 -12.47 -61.89 30.30
CA THR A 382 -13.28 -61.26 29.23
C THR A 382 -14.44 -60.46 29.83
N GLU A 383 -15.26 -61.08 30.70
CA GLU A 383 -16.37 -60.43 31.42
C GLU A 383 -15.91 -59.14 32.13
N ARG A 384 -14.79 -59.21 32.86
CA ARG A 384 -14.20 -58.09 33.61
C ARG A 384 -13.61 -56.98 32.73
N PHE A 385 -12.99 -57.32 31.60
CA PHE A 385 -12.47 -56.33 30.65
C PHE A 385 -13.60 -55.58 29.94
N GLU A 386 -14.70 -56.24 29.60
CA GLU A 386 -15.87 -55.56 29.05
C GLU A 386 -16.54 -54.63 30.08
N ALA A 387 -16.60 -55.05 31.35
CA ALA A 387 -17.09 -54.19 32.44
C ALA A 387 -16.20 -52.95 32.64
N LEU A 388 -14.87 -53.12 32.56
CA LEU A 388 -13.91 -52.02 32.58
C LEU A 388 -14.08 -51.08 31.38
N ALA A 389 -14.26 -51.62 30.17
CA ALA A 389 -14.49 -50.83 28.97
C ALA A 389 -15.75 -49.94 29.09
N ARG A 390 -16.89 -50.53 29.51
CA ARG A 390 -18.15 -49.77 29.75
C ARG A 390 -17.97 -48.65 30.78
N ALA A 391 -17.22 -48.89 31.86
CA ALA A 391 -16.90 -47.86 32.84
C ALA A 391 -16.05 -46.73 32.25
N GLN A 392 -15.13 -47.07 31.34
CA GLN A 392 -14.23 -46.13 30.70
C GLN A 392 -14.93 -45.29 29.61
N ASP A 393 -15.93 -45.86 28.93
CA ASP A 393 -16.82 -45.13 28.01
C ASP A 393 -17.69 -44.10 28.76
N LEU A 394 -18.29 -44.48 29.90
CA LEU A 394 -19.04 -43.55 30.76
C LEU A 394 -18.19 -42.34 31.18
N LEU A 395 -16.94 -42.59 31.58
CA LEU A 395 -16.02 -41.52 31.99
C LEU A 395 -15.57 -40.65 30.82
N THR A 396 -15.43 -41.23 29.63
CA THR A 396 -15.16 -40.46 28.41
C THR A 396 -16.32 -39.53 28.08
N ALA A 397 -17.57 -40.03 28.19
CA ALA A 397 -18.78 -39.24 27.95
C ALA A 397 -19.01 -38.13 28.98
N SER A 398 -18.61 -38.31 30.24
CA SER A 398 -18.73 -37.31 31.30
C SER A 398 -17.48 -36.41 31.45
N ASN A 399 -16.65 -36.30 30.40
CA ASN A 399 -15.40 -35.54 30.36
C ASN A 399 -14.48 -35.80 31.58
N TRP A 400 -14.44 -37.04 32.05
CA TRP A 400 -13.55 -37.58 33.09
C TRP A 400 -13.64 -36.97 34.49
N GLN A 401 -14.54 -36.01 34.75
CA GLN A 401 -14.62 -35.34 36.06
C GLN A 401 -15.47 -36.12 37.05
N VAL A 402 -16.77 -36.29 36.75
CA VAL A 402 -17.72 -36.88 37.69
C VAL A 402 -18.78 -37.67 36.91
N SER A 403 -19.13 -38.86 37.41
CA SER A 403 -20.26 -39.64 36.89
C SER A 403 -21.36 -39.73 37.94
N ASN A 404 -22.62 -39.69 37.52
CA ASN A 404 -23.75 -40.02 38.39
C ASN A 404 -23.65 -41.50 38.78
N LEU A 405 -23.71 -41.80 40.08
CA LEU A 405 -23.64 -43.16 40.62
C LEU A 405 -24.73 -44.06 40.05
N ASP A 406 -25.92 -43.52 39.74
CA ASP A 406 -26.97 -44.28 39.06
C ASP A 406 -26.47 -44.81 37.69
N ALA A 407 -25.89 -43.96 36.85
CA ALA A 407 -25.37 -44.37 35.55
C ALA A 407 -24.24 -45.42 35.67
N VAL A 408 -23.39 -45.31 36.71
CA VAL A 408 -22.35 -46.31 37.03
C VAL A 408 -22.97 -47.65 37.41
N VAL A 409 -23.99 -47.65 38.27
CA VAL A 409 -24.74 -48.85 38.69
C VAL A 409 -25.43 -49.49 37.48
N GLN A 410 -26.15 -48.70 36.66
CA GLN A 410 -26.83 -49.19 35.45
C GLN A 410 -25.86 -49.85 34.47
N ALA A 411 -24.69 -49.24 34.18
CA ALA A 411 -23.71 -49.80 33.26
C ALA A 411 -22.99 -51.06 33.80
N ALA A 412 -22.83 -51.17 35.12
CA ALA A 412 -22.29 -52.37 35.76
C ALA A 412 -23.25 -53.58 35.65
N LEU A 413 -24.55 -53.30 35.77
CA LEU A 413 -25.62 -54.31 35.81
C LEU A 413 -26.23 -54.62 34.45
N ALA A 414 -25.95 -53.83 33.41
CA ALA A 414 -26.43 -54.04 32.05
C ALA A 414 -26.29 -55.48 31.49
N PRO A 415 -25.24 -56.28 31.81
CA PRO A 415 -25.15 -57.68 31.38
C PRO A 415 -26.15 -58.62 32.07
N VAL A 416 -26.70 -58.22 33.23
CA VAL A 416 -27.60 -59.00 34.10
C VAL A 416 -28.98 -58.30 34.17
N ASN A 417 -29.35 -57.59 33.11
CA ASN A 417 -30.51 -56.68 33.08
C ASN A 417 -31.87 -57.41 33.23
N ASP A 418 -32.26 -57.66 34.47
CA ASP A 418 -33.52 -58.27 34.90
C ASP A 418 -34.27 -57.26 35.77
N SER A 419 -35.01 -56.37 35.12
CA SER A 419 -35.74 -55.27 35.76
C SER A 419 -36.92 -55.70 36.63
N GLU A 420 -37.33 -56.97 36.57
CA GLU A 420 -38.34 -57.53 37.47
C GLU A 420 -37.75 -58.05 38.78
N ARG A 421 -36.50 -58.56 38.77
CA ARG A 421 -35.83 -59.13 39.96
C ARG A 421 -34.73 -58.25 40.57
N ILE A 422 -34.25 -57.22 39.86
CA ILE A 422 -33.27 -56.25 40.37
C ILE A 422 -33.94 -54.89 40.59
N ALA A 423 -34.03 -54.47 41.85
CA ALA A 423 -34.54 -53.15 42.24
C ALA A 423 -33.36 -52.20 42.52
N ILE A 424 -33.32 -51.06 41.82
CA ILE A 424 -32.30 -50.03 41.95
C ILE A 424 -32.96 -48.76 42.51
N SER A 425 -32.38 -48.20 43.57
CA SER A 425 -32.86 -47.02 44.27
C SER A 425 -31.68 -46.21 44.80
N GLY A 426 -31.80 -44.89 44.85
CA GLY A 426 -30.85 -44.11 45.63
C GLY A 426 -30.90 -42.60 45.38
N GLU A 427 -30.18 -41.88 46.24
CA GLU A 427 -30.08 -40.43 46.19
C GLU A 427 -29.15 -39.98 45.05
N PRO A 428 -29.48 -38.92 44.27
CA PRO A 428 -28.58 -38.33 43.27
C PRO A 428 -27.19 -38.06 43.85
N SER A 429 -26.23 -38.86 43.41
CA SER A 429 -24.89 -38.93 44.00
C SER A 429 -23.85 -38.97 42.91
N GLU A 430 -22.76 -38.26 43.14
CA GLU A 430 -21.72 -38.00 42.17
C GLU A 430 -20.42 -38.69 42.62
N VAL A 431 -19.83 -39.49 41.73
CA VAL A 431 -18.60 -40.25 42.00
C VAL A 431 -17.48 -39.87 41.03
N GLY A 432 -16.30 -39.60 41.57
CA GLY A 432 -15.11 -39.32 40.78
C GLY A 432 -14.61 -40.58 40.05
N ALA A 433 -13.86 -40.38 38.95
CA ALA A 433 -13.48 -41.42 38.00
C ALA A 433 -12.90 -42.72 38.62
N ARG A 434 -12.01 -42.60 39.62
CA ARG A 434 -11.41 -43.76 40.31
C ARG A 434 -12.44 -44.58 41.11
N ALA A 435 -13.42 -43.91 41.71
CA ALA A 435 -14.50 -44.58 42.44
C ALA A 435 -15.48 -45.24 41.45
N ALA A 436 -15.83 -44.56 40.35
CA ALA A 436 -16.70 -45.11 39.30
C ALA A 436 -16.16 -46.43 38.73
N LEU A 437 -14.87 -46.48 38.35
CA LEU A 437 -14.21 -47.71 37.87
C LEU A 437 -14.28 -48.86 38.89
N SER A 438 -13.96 -48.57 40.17
CA SER A 438 -14.03 -49.56 41.25
C SER A 438 -15.45 -50.05 41.50
N PHE A 439 -16.45 -49.15 41.52
CA PHE A 439 -17.86 -49.52 41.68
C PHE A 439 -18.34 -50.37 40.52
N THR A 440 -18.01 -50.05 39.26
CA THR A 440 -18.41 -50.87 38.12
C THR A 440 -17.89 -52.30 38.24
N LEU A 441 -16.62 -52.47 38.59
CA LEU A 441 -16.03 -53.80 38.77
C LEU A 441 -16.67 -54.54 39.95
N VAL A 442 -16.82 -53.91 41.12
CA VAL A 442 -17.42 -54.54 42.30
C VAL A 442 -18.88 -54.94 42.08
N LEU A 443 -19.68 -54.06 41.47
CA LEU A 443 -21.09 -54.33 41.18
C LEU A 443 -21.25 -55.41 40.11
N HIS A 444 -20.39 -55.41 39.09
CA HIS A 444 -20.36 -56.48 38.08
C HIS A 444 -20.05 -57.84 38.71
N GLU A 445 -19.02 -57.93 39.57
CA GLU A 445 -18.69 -59.16 40.29
C GLU A 445 -19.82 -59.63 41.21
N LEU A 446 -20.46 -58.71 41.95
CA LEU A 446 -21.57 -59.05 42.84
C LEU A 446 -22.80 -59.52 42.05
N ALA A 447 -23.10 -58.92 40.90
CA ALA A 447 -24.19 -59.35 40.03
C ALA A 447 -23.92 -60.73 39.41
N THR A 448 -22.71 -60.95 38.88
CA THR A 448 -22.28 -62.24 38.33
C THR A 448 -22.31 -63.35 39.40
N ASN A 449 -21.89 -63.07 40.63
CA ASN A 449 -22.03 -64.00 41.75
C ASN A 449 -23.49 -64.23 42.17
N ALA A 450 -24.34 -63.20 42.13
CA ALA A 450 -25.76 -63.34 42.41
C ALA A 450 -26.47 -64.26 41.40
N VAL A 451 -26.05 -64.24 40.13
CA VAL A 451 -26.54 -65.16 39.07
C VAL A 451 -25.97 -66.56 39.23
N LYS A 452 -24.64 -66.70 39.39
CA LYS A 452 -23.97 -68.01 39.40
C LYS A 452 -24.24 -68.81 40.69
N TYR A 453 -24.38 -68.15 41.84
CA TYR A 453 -24.45 -68.80 43.16
C TYR A 453 -25.44 -68.19 44.16
N GLY A 454 -25.98 -66.99 43.90
CA GLY A 454 -26.76 -66.22 44.85
C GLY A 454 -28.26 -66.12 44.52
N ALA A 455 -28.88 -65.01 44.92
CA ALA A 455 -30.34 -64.83 44.83
C ALA A 455 -30.89 -64.92 43.40
N LEU A 456 -30.15 -64.47 42.37
CA LEU A 456 -30.64 -64.49 40.99
C LEU A 456 -30.54 -65.88 40.33
N SER A 457 -29.87 -66.85 40.97
CA SER A 457 -29.81 -68.25 40.52
C SER A 457 -31.14 -69.02 40.65
N VAL A 458 -32.10 -68.49 41.43
CA VAL A 458 -33.43 -69.08 41.63
C VAL A 458 -34.56 -68.17 41.10
N PRO A 459 -35.71 -68.72 40.65
CA PRO A 459 -36.74 -67.94 39.95
C PRO A 459 -37.30 -66.76 40.76
N ASP A 460 -37.65 -66.98 42.04
CA ASP A 460 -38.29 -65.96 42.89
C ASP A 460 -37.30 -65.03 43.60
N GLY A 461 -35.99 -65.26 43.45
CA GLY A 461 -34.96 -64.51 44.17
C GLY A 461 -34.74 -63.12 43.57
N ARG A 462 -34.51 -62.14 44.44
CA ARG A 462 -34.43 -60.71 44.09
C ARG A 462 -33.18 -60.07 44.69
N VAL A 463 -32.68 -59.03 44.04
CA VAL A 463 -31.58 -58.20 44.52
C VAL A 463 -32.07 -56.76 44.62
N MET A 464 -31.72 -56.08 45.71
CA MET A 464 -32.01 -54.65 45.89
C MET A 464 -30.70 -53.90 46.14
N ILE A 465 -30.52 -52.80 45.41
CA ILE A 465 -29.38 -51.91 45.52
C ILE A 465 -29.95 -50.54 45.90
N ASP A 466 -29.74 -50.13 47.15
CA ASP A 466 -30.12 -48.81 47.69
C ASP A 466 -28.87 -48.06 48.14
N TRP A 467 -28.72 -46.78 47.77
CA TRP A 467 -27.67 -45.91 48.30
C TRP A 467 -28.22 -44.56 48.75
N ARG A 468 -27.64 -44.03 49.84
CA ARG A 468 -28.03 -42.75 50.45
C ARG A 468 -26.80 -42.03 50.96
N ARG A 469 -26.82 -40.70 50.95
CA ARG A 469 -25.78 -39.90 51.59
C ARG A 469 -26.06 -39.86 53.09
N GLN A 470 -25.05 -40.18 53.89
CA GLN A 470 -25.13 -40.07 55.34
C GLN A 470 -23.98 -39.18 55.81
N ASP A 471 -24.30 -38.10 56.54
CA ASP A 471 -23.30 -37.21 57.09
C ASP A 471 -22.54 -37.91 58.23
N CYS A 472 -21.34 -38.42 57.91
CA CYS A 472 -20.43 -39.02 58.87
C CYS A 472 -19.81 -37.95 59.77
N ALA A 473 -20.51 -37.60 60.86
CA ALA A 473 -19.96 -36.77 61.92
C ALA A 473 -18.82 -37.50 62.66
N GLY A 474 -17.58 -37.38 62.15
CA GLY A 474 -16.36 -37.69 62.91
C GLY A 474 -15.64 -39.02 62.60
N ALA A 475 -15.62 -39.48 61.35
CA ALA A 475 -14.74 -40.57 60.91
C ALA A 475 -13.83 -40.12 59.76
N GLU A 476 -12.57 -40.57 59.75
CA GLU A 476 -11.60 -40.27 58.69
C GLU A 476 -12.09 -40.78 57.32
N ARG A 477 -11.89 -39.99 56.28
CA ARG A 477 -12.13 -40.40 54.89
C ARG A 477 -10.99 -41.32 54.43
N LEU A 478 -11.35 -42.55 54.04
CA LEU A 478 -10.49 -43.51 53.33
C LEU A 478 -10.17 -43.07 51.88
#